data_AF-A0A3M1BIV6-F1
#
_entry.id   AF-A0A3M1BIV6-F1
#
_cell.length_a   1.000
_cell.length_b   1.000
_cell.length_c   1.000
_cell.angle_alpha   90.00
_cell.angle_beta   90.00
_cell.angle_gamma   90.00
#
_symmetry.space_group_name_H-M   'P 1'
#
loop_
_entity.id
_entity.type
_entity.pdbx_description
1 polymer ?
#
loop_
_entity_poly.entity_id
_entity_poly.type
_entity_poly.pdbx_seq_one_letter_code
_entity_poly.pdbx_strand_id
1 'polypeptide(L)'
;MSRYILSFDQGTTSSRSIVFDENGQIISVAQKEFTQHYPNPGWVEHDPDEIWQSQMETAKEAIRKAGISPSEILAIGITNQRETTVVWNRLTGQPVCNAIVW
;
A
#
# COMPACT_ATOMS: atom_id res chain seq x y z
N MET A 1 -21.38 -11.83 -8.69
CA MET A 1 -20.74 -11.03 -9.76
C MET A 1 -19.89 -10.00 -9.07
N SER A 2 -18.59 -9.92 -9.40
CA SER A 2 -17.64 -8.98 -8.79
C SER A 2 -17.99 -7.54 -9.18
N ARG A 3 -18.19 -6.66 -8.20
CA ARG A 3 -18.73 -5.28 -8.38
C ARG A 3 -17.82 -4.18 -7.81
N TYR A 4 -16.72 -4.54 -7.17
CA TYR A 4 -15.92 -3.59 -6.41
C TYR A 4 -14.51 -3.42 -6.98
N ILE A 5 -13.97 -2.22 -6.86
CA ILE A 5 -12.57 -1.90 -7.18
C ILE A 5 -11.84 -1.63 -5.87
N LEU A 6 -10.69 -2.28 -5.68
CA LEU A 6 -9.80 -1.99 -4.56
C LEU A 6 -8.67 -1.08 -5.05
N SER A 7 -8.52 0.08 -4.46
CA SER A 7 -7.41 1.00 -4.76
C SER A 7 -6.38 0.98 -3.65
N PHE A 8 -5.12 0.80 -4.01
CA PHE A 8 -3.95 0.96 -3.14
C PHE A 8 -3.31 2.32 -3.38
N ASP A 9 -3.14 3.08 -2.32
CA ASP A 9 -2.48 4.38 -2.30
C ASP A 9 -1.34 4.31 -1.28
N GLN A 10 -0.16 3.95 -1.76
CA GLN A 10 1.05 3.91 -0.95
C GLN A 10 1.65 5.32 -0.95
N GLY A 11 1.41 6.08 0.12
CA GLY A 11 1.92 7.44 0.28
C GLY A 11 3.30 7.47 0.95
N THR A 12 3.85 8.68 1.11
CA THR A 12 5.15 8.87 1.77
C THR A 12 5.14 8.47 3.25
N THR A 13 4.08 8.80 3.98
CA THR A 13 3.99 8.60 5.43
C THR A 13 2.97 7.55 5.86
N SER A 14 2.11 7.10 4.94
CA SER A 14 1.09 6.10 5.23
C SER A 14 0.68 5.35 3.98
N SER A 15 0.25 4.10 4.18
CA SER A 15 -0.42 3.29 3.18
C SER A 15 -1.93 3.41 3.36
N ARG A 16 -2.68 3.45 2.27
CA ARG A 16 -4.14 3.50 2.27
C ARG A 16 -4.72 2.48 1.29
N SER A 17 -5.85 1.89 1.68
CA SER A 17 -6.67 1.06 0.80
C SER A 17 -8.11 1.56 0.82
N ILE A 18 -8.73 1.64 -0.37
CA ILE A 18 -10.10 2.13 -0.55
C ILE A 18 -10.87 1.14 -1.41
N VAL A 19 -12.07 0.76 -0.98
CA VAL A 19 -13.01 -0.04 -1.78
C VAL A 19 -14.04 0.89 -2.40
N PHE A 20 -14.19 0.81 -3.73
CA PHE A 20 -15.21 1.53 -4.50
C PHE A 20 -16.24 0.58 -5.09
N ASP A 21 -17.49 1.03 -5.21
CA ASP A 21 -18.51 0.34 -6.00
C ASP A 21 -18.45 0.73 -7.49
N GLU A 22 -19.37 0.16 -8.28
CA GLU A 22 -19.50 0.41 -9.72
C GLU A 22 -19.88 1.85 -10.10
N ASN A 23 -20.38 2.64 -9.14
CA ASN A 23 -20.70 4.06 -9.31
C ASN A 23 -19.55 4.97 -8.87
N GLY A 24 -18.42 4.41 -8.42
CA GLY A 24 -17.29 5.15 -7.89
C GLY A 24 -17.51 5.68 -6.46
N GLN A 25 -18.49 5.17 -5.72
CA GLN A 25 -18.71 5.54 -4.32
C GLN A 25 -17.74 4.80 -3.41
N ILE A 26 -17.21 5.50 -2.41
CA ILE A 26 -16.35 4.91 -1.38
C ILE A 26 -17.22 4.07 -0.44
N ILE A 27 -16.97 2.77 -0.41
CA ILE A 27 -17.62 1.83 0.50
C ILE A 27 -16.84 1.71 1.80
N SER A 28 -15.51 1.73 1.74
CA SER A 28 -14.66 1.69 2.92
C SER A 28 -13.28 2.30 2.67
N VAL A 29 -12.64 2.71 3.78
CA VAL A 29 -11.26 3.21 3.80
C VAL A 29 -10.51 2.60 4.99
N ALA A 30 -9.27 2.24 4.75
CA ALA A 30 -8.30 1.90 5.79
C ALA A 30 -6.97 2.60 5.50
N GLN A 31 -6.31 3.06 6.55
CA GLN A 31 -5.03 3.77 6.47
C GLN A 31 -4.14 3.35 7.63
N LYS A 32 -2.83 3.25 7.39
CA LYS A 32 -1.82 2.93 8.39
C LYS A 32 -0.53 3.69 8.10
N GLU A 33 -0.02 4.39 9.11
CA GLU A 33 1.31 5.02 9.05
C GLU A 33 2.42 3.98 9.18
N PHE A 34 3.59 4.31 8.65
CA PHE A 34 4.81 3.50 8.76
C PHE A 34 6.01 4.41 9.04
N THR A 35 7.08 3.80 9.54
CA THR A 35 8.23 4.50 10.11
C THR A 35 8.98 5.30 9.05
N GLN A 36 9.39 6.52 9.41
CA GLN A 36 10.29 7.36 8.62
C GLN A 36 11.70 7.26 9.20
N HIS A 37 12.69 6.83 8.40
CA HIS A 37 14.06 6.69 8.86
C HIS A 37 14.92 7.87 8.42
N TYR A 38 15.64 8.46 9.37
CA TYR A 38 16.54 9.60 9.15
C TYR A 38 17.96 9.26 9.63
N PRO A 39 18.70 8.39 8.92
CA PRO A 39 20.01 7.92 9.38
C PRO A 39 21.05 9.05 9.44
N ASN A 40 20.91 10.07 8.59
CA ASN A 40 21.75 11.26 8.54
C ASN A 40 20.92 12.51 8.19
N PRO A 41 21.42 13.73 8.50
CA PRO A 41 20.76 14.96 8.06
C PRO A 41 20.53 14.99 6.55
N GLY A 42 19.28 15.22 6.13
CA GLY A 42 18.87 15.27 4.73
C GLY A 42 18.62 13.91 4.07
N TRP A 43 18.81 12.79 4.78
CA TRP A 43 18.53 11.44 4.28
C TRP A 43 17.16 10.99 4.76
N VAL A 44 16.37 10.43 3.85
CA VAL A 44 15.05 9.88 4.15
C VAL A 44 14.97 8.49 3.54
N GLU A 45 14.70 7.50 4.40
CA GLU A 45 14.64 6.09 4.03
C GLU A 45 13.35 5.44 4.55
N HIS A 46 12.89 4.40 3.87
CA HIS A 46 11.80 3.53 4.32
C HIS A 46 12.23 2.07 4.30
N ASP A 47 11.77 1.27 5.26
CA ASP A 47 11.86 -0.18 5.18
C ASP A 47 10.83 -0.73 4.14
N PRO A 48 11.27 -1.37 3.05
CA PRO A 48 10.37 -1.92 2.03
C PRO A 48 9.43 -3.01 2.57
N ASP A 49 9.85 -3.77 3.58
CA ASP A 49 8.99 -4.79 4.20
C ASP A 49 7.90 -4.13 5.04
N GLU A 50 8.19 -3.02 5.74
CA GLU A 50 7.17 -2.25 6.48
C GLU A 50 6.16 -1.60 5.52
N ILE A 51 6.62 -1.08 4.37
CA ILE A 51 5.76 -0.61 3.29
C ILE A 51 4.80 -1.73 2.84
N TRP A 52 5.34 -2.93 2.54
CA TRP A 52 4.55 -4.06 2.08
C TRP A 52 3.51 -4.49 3.11
N GLN A 53 3.92 -4.62 4.38
CA GLN A 53 3.02 -5.03 5.45
C GLN A 53 1.91 -3.99 5.68
N SER A 54 2.24 -2.70 5.71
CA SER A 54 1.23 -1.65 5.90
C SER A 54 0.19 -1.62 4.77
N GLN A 55 0.60 -1.79 3.50
CA GLN A 55 -0.35 -1.86 2.39
C GLN A 55 -1.23 -3.11 2.48
N MET A 56 -0.66 -4.27 2.83
CA MET A 56 -1.39 -5.52 3.00
C MET A 56 -2.41 -5.45 4.15
N GLU A 57 -2.05 -4.84 5.27
CA GLU A 57 -2.94 -4.63 6.40
C GLU A 57 -4.11 -3.71 6.05
N THR A 58 -3.85 -2.59 5.38
CA THR A 58 -4.94 -1.70 4.96
C THR A 58 -5.86 -2.36 3.95
N ALA A 59 -5.34 -3.20 3.03
CA ALA A 59 -6.15 -3.92 2.06
C ALA A 59 -7.13 -4.87 2.75
N LYS A 60 -6.64 -5.68 3.69
CA LYS A 60 -7.46 -6.61 4.49
C LYS A 60 -8.50 -5.84 5.30
N GLU A 61 -8.11 -4.74 5.93
CA GLU A 61 -8.99 -3.94 6.75
C GLU A 61 -10.09 -3.24 5.94
N ALA A 62 -9.77 -2.72 4.75
CA ALA A 62 -10.75 -2.12 3.85
C ALA A 62 -11.77 -3.17 3.37
N ILE A 63 -11.32 -4.35 2.91
CA ILE A 63 -12.22 -5.45 2.52
C ILE A 63 -13.14 -5.86 3.68
N ARG A 64 -12.57 -6.02 4.88
CA ARG A 64 -13.32 -6.37 6.09
C ARG A 64 -14.37 -5.31 6.46
N LYS A 65 -14.00 -4.02 6.40
CA LYS A 65 -14.91 -2.90 6.67
C LYS A 65 -16.02 -2.77 5.63
N ALA A 66 -15.73 -3.07 4.37
CA ALA A 66 -16.74 -3.11 3.31
C ALA A 66 -17.73 -4.29 3.47
N GLY A 67 -17.39 -5.30 4.26
CA GLY A 67 -18.25 -6.46 4.48
C GLY A 67 -18.36 -7.39 3.27
N ILE A 68 -17.35 -7.40 2.41
CA ILE A 68 -17.33 -8.16 1.14
C ILE A 68 -16.26 -9.26 1.17
N SER A 69 -16.43 -10.27 0.31
CA SER A 69 -15.40 -11.28 0.04
C SER A 69 -14.32 -10.73 -0.90
N PRO A 70 -13.04 -11.11 -0.75
CA PRO A 70 -12.00 -10.80 -1.73
C PRO A 70 -12.34 -11.21 -3.16
N SER A 71 -13.15 -12.26 -3.35
CA SER A 71 -13.61 -12.72 -4.68
C SER A 71 -14.56 -11.73 -5.38
N GLU A 72 -15.10 -10.75 -4.66
CA GLU A 72 -15.99 -9.71 -5.20
C GLU A 72 -15.24 -8.48 -5.72
N ILE A 73 -13.93 -8.42 -5.49
CA ILE A 73 -13.04 -7.42 -6.10
C ILE A 73 -12.84 -7.80 -7.57
N LEU A 74 -13.19 -6.89 -8.46
CA LEU A 74 -13.04 -7.05 -9.91
C LEU A 74 -11.64 -6.70 -10.38
N ALA A 75 -11.05 -5.64 -9.84
CA ALA A 75 -9.71 -5.19 -10.17
C ALA A 75 -9.05 -4.43 -9.01
N ILE A 76 -7.73 -4.31 -9.08
CA ILE A 76 -6.92 -3.54 -8.15
C ILE A 76 -6.26 -2.38 -8.90
N GLY A 77 -6.45 -1.16 -8.40
CA GLY A 77 -5.71 0.03 -8.81
C GLY A 77 -4.53 0.26 -7.86
N ILE A 78 -3.40 0.71 -8.38
CA ILE A 78 -2.21 1.00 -7.59
C ILE A 78 -1.72 2.41 -7.92
N THR A 79 -1.56 3.23 -6.89
CA THR A 79 -0.82 4.49 -6.92
C THR A 79 0.20 4.50 -5.79
N ASN A 80 1.31 5.19 -5.99
CA ASN A 80 2.45 5.16 -5.08
C ASN A 80 3.17 6.51 -5.00
N GLN A 81 3.91 6.73 -3.92
CA GLN A 81 4.97 7.73 -3.87
C GLN A 81 5.97 7.42 -4.99
N ARG A 82 6.24 8.40 -5.85
CA ARG A 82 6.77 8.12 -7.19
C ARG A 82 8.24 7.71 -7.16
N GLU A 83 9.16 8.65 -6.95
CA GLU A 83 10.59 8.45 -7.22
C GLU A 83 11.31 7.49 -6.25
N THR A 84 10.68 7.19 -5.10
CA THR A 84 11.20 6.27 -4.08
C THR A 84 11.66 4.94 -4.71
N THR A 85 12.91 4.57 -4.46
CA THR A 85 13.58 3.46 -5.17
C THR A 85 13.87 2.30 -4.24
N VAL A 86 13.52 1.08 -4.67
CA VAL A 86 13.80 -0.19 -4.00
C VAL A 86 14.64 -1.07 -4.91
N VAL A 87 15.69 -1.69 -4.35
CA VAL A 87 16.49 -2.73 -5.02
C VAL A 87 16.40 -4.01 -4.20
N TRP A 88 16.09 -5.13 -4.85
CA TRP A 88 15.89 -6.42 -4.20
C TRP A 88 16.55 -7.56 -4.97
N ASN A 89 16.78 -8.67 -4.28
CA ASN A 89 17.26 -9.89 -4.88
C ASN A 89 16.11 -10.62 -5.60
N ARG A 90 16.25 -10.85 -6.91
CA ARG A 90 15.21 -11.51 -7.74
C ARG A 90 14.82 -12.92 -7.27
N LEU A 91 15.76 -13.69 -6.70
CA LEU A 91 15.51 -15.07 -6.28
C LEU A 91 14.82 -15.15 -4.91
N THR A 92 15.18 -14.25 -3.99
CA THR A 92 14.68 -14.30 -2.60
C THR A 92 13.55 -13.31 -2.34
N GLY A 93 13.42 -12.27 -3.15
CA GLY A 93 12.50 -11.14 -2.92
C GLY A 93 12.98 -10.16 -1.85
N GLN A 94 14.11 -10.43 -1.18
CA GLN A 94 14.59 -9.62 -0.07
C GLN A 94 15.19 -8.29 -0.56
N PRO A 95 14.85 -7.15 0.08
CA PRO A 95 15.53 -5.89 -0.16
C PRO A 95 17.02 -5.99 0.15
N VAL A 96 17.85 -5.31 -0.65
CA VAL A 96 19.30 -5.22 -0.39
C VAL A 96 19.60 -4.21 0.72
N CYS A 97 18.74 -3.19 0.87
CA CYS A 97 18.78 -2.15 1.87
C CYS A 97 17.39 -1.48 1.98
N ASN A 98 17.27 -0.48 2.84
CA ASN A 98 16.10 0.40 2.85
C ASN A 98 15.89 1.08 1.49
N ALA A 99 14.64 1.44 1.21
CA ALA A 99 14.29 2.30 0.09
C ALA A 99 14.82 3.70 0.32
N ILE A 100 15.35 4.33 -0.74
CA ILE A 100 15.69 5.76 -0.73
C ILE A 100 14.45 6.52 -1.20
N VAL A 101 13.99 7.46 -0.38
CA VAL A 101 12.77 8.25 -0.64
C VAL A 101 13.06 9.38 -1.63
N TRP A 102 12.00 9.88 -2.28
CA TRP A 102 12.02 10.93 -3.31
C TRP A 102 12.62 12.28 -2.88
#